data_AF-A0A355H8B8-F1
#
_entry.id   AF-A0A355H8B8-F1
#
_cell.length_a   1.000
_cell.length_b   1.000
_cell.length_c   1.000
_cell.angle_alpha   90.00
_cell.angle_beta   90.00
_cell.angle_gamma   90.00
#
_symmetry.space_group_name_H-M   'P 1'
#
loop_
_entity.id
_entity.type
_entity.pdbx_description
1 polymer ?
#
loop_
_entity_poly.entity_id
_entity_poly.type
_entity_poly.pdbx_seq_one_letter_code
_entity_poly.pdbx_strand_id
1 'polypeptide(L)'
;MNLKRYRVNNIKEALKFIKRDLGPDALIVSTRQVKEAKGAFGMFGKTMLEVTAAAGEKKKNSGEPTTATTKALEAYSGGNDTTESTLAETFLRPQNKNVLSITDETRSMMLPIQKELQGIRLNLGDLSTQSNAFDNHLVGELKHELGEMRHLLHILASRTGSLNEPDLPENLLLLYQQMKFSGLEEKFARRLVMEAQRNMTEEDQENFAYVKIFLARMLMKIIKITRGLEGLNPSQRIAALLGPTGVGKTTTVAKIASEQMRKYKRKVALISV
;
A
#
# COMPACT_ATOMS: atom_id res chain seq x y z
N MET A 1 25.00 -11.40 14.08
CA MET A 1 24.41 -10.19 13.46
C MET A 1 24.83 -8.93 14.25
N ASN A 2 25.82 -8.17 13.73
CA ASN A 2 26.31 -6.95 14.38
C ASN A 2 25.42 -5.76 14.02
N LEU A 3 24.67 -5.23 14.99
CA LEU A 3 23.81 -4.05 14.85
C LEU A 3 24.52 -2.80 15.35
N LYS A 4 24.47 -1.71 14.58
CA LYS A 4 24.96 -0.38 14.99
C LYS A 4 23.88 0.69 14.75
N ARG A 5 23.87 1.71 15.61
CA ARG A 5 22.89 2.79 15.57
C ARG A 5 23.59 4.14 15.36
N TYR A 6 23.07 4.92 14.44
CA TYR A 6 23.61 6.20 13.99
C TYR A 6 22.58 7.30 14.24
N ARG A 7 23.03 8.47 14.71
CA ARG A 7 22.22 9.68 14.81
C ARG A 7 22.78 10.72 13.87
N VAL A 8 21.97 11.16 12.92
CA VAL A 8 22.40 12.01 11.80
C VAL A 8 21.33 13.04 11.48
N ASN A 9 21.69 14.10 10.75
CA ASN A 9 20.73 15.12 10.36
C ASN A 9 19.87 14.69 9.15
N ASN A 10 20.41 13.83 8.30
CA ASN A 10 19.75 13.37 7.09
C ASN A 10 20.16 11.93 6.72
N ILE A 11 19.38 11.29 5.86
CA ILE A 11 19.61 9.89 5.46
C ILE A 11 20.94 9.71 4.69
N LYS A 12 21.39 10.72 3.94
CA LYS A 12 22.63 10.69 3.15
C LYS A 12 23.87 10.56 4.06
N GLU A 13 23.85 11.27 5.18
CA GLU A 13 24.87 11.20 6.24
C GLU A 13 24.86 9.83 6.93
N ALA A 14 23.68 9.27 7.22
CA ALA A 14 23.57 7.90 7.75
C ALA A 14 24.17 6.87 6.80
N LEU A 15 23.87 6.93 5.51
CA LEU A 15 24.40 6.00 4.51
C LEU A 15 25.94 6.06 4.43
N LYS A 16 26.53 7.25 4.57
CA LYS A 16 27.99 7.42 4.59
C LYS A 16 28.62 6.71 5.79
N PHE A 17 28.06 6.87 6.99
CA PHE A 17 28.58 6.22 8.19
C PHE A 17 28.34 4.70 8.18
N ILE A 18 27.17 4.26 7.73
CA ILE A 18 26.83 2.84 7.63
C ILE A 18 27.77 2.12 6.66
N LYS A 19 28.01 2.68 5.46
CA LYS A 19 28.93 2.09 4.48
C LYS A 19 30.36 2.02 4.99
N ARG A 20 30.83 3.04 5.72
CA ARG A 20 32.17 3.07 6.30
C ARG A 20 32.36 2.02 7.40
N ASP A 21 31.34 1.84 8.23
CA ASP A 21 31.48 1.07 9.48
C ASP A 21 30.98 -0.38 9.42
N LEU A 22 30.06 -0.68 8.49
CA LEU A 22 29.42 -2.00 8.32
C LEU A 22 29.61 -2.57 6.91
N GLY A 23 30.23 -1.82 6.00
CA GLY A 23 30.47 -2.20 4.62
C GLY A 23 29.33 -1.84 3.66
N PRO A 24 29.55 -2.00 2.34
CA PRO A 24 28.58 -1.63 1.31
C PRO A 24 27.31 -2.50 1.34
N ASP A 25 27.40 -3.72 1.88
CA ASP A 25 26.31 -4.69 1.94
C ASP A 25 25.47 -4.57 3.24
N ALA A 26 25.64 -3.49 4.00
CA ALA A 26 24.93 -3.27 5.25
C ALA A 26 23.43 -2.98 5.01
N LEU A 27 22.57 -3.61 5.81
CA LEU A 27 21.12 -3.50 5.68
C LEU A 27 20.56 -2.60 6.78
N ILE A 28 19.76 -1.59 6.39
CA ILE A 28 19.07 -0.72 7.35
C ILE A 28 17.89 -1.49 7.92
N VAL A 29 17.89 -1.65 9.25
CA VAL A 29 16.86 -2.40 9.99
C VAL A 29 15.72 -1.47 10.42
N SER A 30 16.03 -0.23 10.81
CA SER A 30 15.01 0.71 11.29
C SER A 30 15.47 2.16 11.17
N THR A 31 14.53 3.07 10.85
CA THR A 31 14.72 4.52 10.82
C THR A 31 13.64 5.21 11.64
N ARG A 32 14.00 6.11 12.56
CA ARG A 32 13.04 6.94 13.30
C ARG A 32 13.54 8.37 13.50
N GLN A 33 12.66 9.36 13.50
CA GLN A 33 12.99 10.72 13.89
C GLN A 33 12.99 10.87 15.41
N VAL A 34 13.98 11.57 15.96
CA VAL A 34 14.16 11.83 17.40
C VAL A 34 14.57 13.28 17.60
N LYS A 35 13.99 13.96 18.59
CA LYS A 35 14.37 15.34 18.96
C LYS A 35 15.51 15.30 19.97
N GLU A 36 16.62 15.99 19.69
CA GLU A 36 17.74 16.11 20.62
C GLU A 36 17.42 17.18 21.69
N ALA A 37 17.22 16.77 22.94
CA ALA A 37 17.02 17.71 24.04
C ALA A 37 18.38 18.27 24.50
N LYS A 38 18.68 19.52 24.13
CA LYS A 38 19.78 20.29 24.73
C LYS A 38 19.19 21.52 25.42
N GLY A 39 19.48 21.65 26.72
CA GLY A 39 19.06 22.77 27.57
C GLY A 39 18.04 22.38 28.64
N ALA A 40 18.12 23.01 29.82
CA ALA A 40 17.35 22.69 31.03
C ALA A 40 15.82 22.89 30.92
N PHE A 41 15.29 23.25 29.75
CA PHE A 41 13.86 23.57 29.57
C PHE A 41 13.23 23.12 28.23
N GLY A 42 13.87 22.23 27.45
CA GLY A 42 13.22 21.46 26.38
C GLY A 42 12.64 22.23 25.17
N MET A 43 12.75 23.55 25.09
CA MET A 43 12.06 24.37 24.07
C MET A 43 12.78 24.54 22.71
N PHE A 44 13.99 24.02 22.51
CA PHE A 44 14.74 24.20 21.25
C PHE A 44 15.45 22.93 20.76
N GLY A 45 14.76 21.79 20.79
CA GLY A 45 15.33 20.52 20.34
C GLY A 45 15.41 20.39 18.82
N LYS A 46 16.61 20.15 18.28
CA LYS A 46 16.81 19.87 16.84
C LYS A 46 16.30 18.46 16.52
N THR A 47 15.55 18.33 15.42
CA THR A 47 15.07 17.02 14.92
C THR A 47 16.22 16.29 14.23
N MET A 48 16.57 15.10 14.73
CA MET A 48 17.61 14.22 14.23
C MET A 48 17.00 12.90 13.73
N LEU A 49 17.67 12.22 12.81
CA LEU A 49 17.30 10.90 12.33
C LEU A 49 18.17 9.84 13.01
N GLU A 50 17.53 8.88 13.67
CA GLU A 50 18.20 7.71 14.26
C GLU A 50 18.01 6.50 13.33
N VAL A 51 19.11 5.94 12.83
CA VAL A 51 19.15 4.83 11.88
C VAL A 51 19.87 3.65 12.49
N THR A 52 19.25 2.47 12.49
CA THR A 52 19.86 1.22 12.94
C THR A 52 20.15 0.35 11.72
N ALA A 53 21.39 -0.13 11.60
CA ALA A 53 21.84 -0.96 10.48
C ALA A 53 22.60 -2.18 10.99
N ALA A 54 22.59 -3.26 10.19
CA ALA A 54 23.29 -4.50 10.45
C ALA A 54 24.21 -4.86 9.29
N ALA A 55 25.35 -5.51 9.56
CA ALA A 55 26.22 -6.04 8.52
C ALA A 55 25.52 -7.20 7.76
N GLY A 56 25.56 -7.18 6.43
CA GLY A 56 25.01 -8.24 5.58
C GLY A 56 25.89 -9.50 5.61
N GLU A 57 25.29 -10.66 5.84
CA GLU A 57 25.99 -11.95 5.71
C GLU A 57 25.83 -12.47 4.27
N LYS A 58 26.96 -12.75 3.60
CA LYS A 58 26.98 -13.36 2.26
C LYS A 58 26.55 -14.83 2.34
N LYS A 59 25.32 -15.13 1.92
CA LYS A 59 24.83 -16.50 1.77
C LYS A 59 25.37 -17.10 0.46
N LYS A 60 26.03 -18.27 0.54
CA LYS A 60 26.70 -18.98 -0.57
C LYS A 60 25.77 -20.06 -1.16
N ASN A 61 25.30 -19.80 -2.39
CA ASN A 61 24.84 -20.65 -3.52
C ASN A 61 23.95 -21.90 -3.34
N SER A 62 22.85 -21.92 -4.12
CA SER A 62 22.66 -22.89 -5.22
C SER A 62 21.59 -22.43 -6.23
N GLY A 63 22.01 -22.08 -7.45
CA GLY A 63 21.16 -21.98 -8.65
C GLY A 63 21.39 -20.73 -9.52
N GLU A 64 22.38 -20.75 -10.42
CA GLU A 64 22.60 -19.77 -11.52
C GLU A 64 22.62 -20.54 -12.86
N PRO A 65 22.26 -19.97 -14.03
CA PRO A 65 22.97 -18.83 -14.69
C PRO A 65 22.01 -17.81 -15.35
N THR A 66 22.34 -16.60 -15.84
CA THR A 66 23.53 -16.11 -16.53
C THR A 66 23.52 -14.56 -16.53
N THR A 67 24.71 -14.00 -16.34
CA THR A 67 25.19 -12.61 -16.42
C THR A 67 24.54 -11.65 -17.44
N ALA A 68 24.18 -10.45 -16.97
CA ALA A 68 24.42 -9.15 -17.65
C ALA A 68 24.32 -7.96 -16.66
N THR A 69 25.02 -8.00 -15.55
CA THR A 69 25.24 -6.83 -14.66
C THR A 69 26.57 -6.17 -15.00
N THR A 70 26.61 -5.38 -16.08
CA THR A 70 27.66 -4.36 -16.28
C THR A 70 27.19 -3.36 -17.32
N LYS A 71 26.65 -2.23 -16.84
CA LYS A 71 26.61 -0.89 -17.49
C LYS A 71 25.74 0.11 -16.70
N ALA A 72 24.80 -0.38 -15.88
CA ALA A 72 23.98 0.49 -15.05
C ALA A 72 24.69 1.03 -13.79
N LEU A 73 25.74 0.34 -13.31
CA LEU A 73 26.45 0.71 -12.08
C LEU A 73 27.59 1.73 -12.30
N GLU A 74 28.08 1.87 -13.53
CA GLU A 74 29.09 2.90 -13.88
C GLU A 74 28.46 4.28 -14.13
N ALA A 75 27.17 4.34 -14.47
CA ALA A 75 26.45 5.60 -14.72
C ALA A 75 26.16 6.42 -13.44
N TYR A 76 26.36 5.85 -12.25
CA TYR A 76 26.06 6.52 -10.98
C TYR A 76 27.27 7.24 -10.34
N SER A 77 28.44 7.21 -10.97
CA SER A 77 29.65 7.83 -10.43
C SER A 77 30.09 9.12 -11.15
N GLY A 78 29.32 9.61 -12.13
CA GLY A 78 29.54 10.88 -12.83
C GLY A 78 28.50 11.93 -12.44
N GLY A 79 28.94 13.15 -12.13
CA GLY A 79 28.13 14.18 -11.49
C GLY A 79 27.09 14.91 -12.36
N ASN A 80 26.25 15.64 -11.63
CA ASN A 80 25.36 16.78 -11.93
C ASN A 80 24.63 16.88 -13.29
N ASP A 81 23.32 17.15 -13.16
CA ASP A 81 22.36 17.58 -14.18
C ASP A 81 21.99 16.57 -15.27
N THR A 82 21.13 15.59 -14.94
CA THR A 82 20.18 14.94 -15.88
C THR A 82 19.37 13.85 -15.15
N THR A 83 18.24 14.20 -14.52
CA THR A 83 17.44 13.22 -13.74
C THR A 83 16.04 12.91 -14.25
N GLU A 84 15.58 13.42 -15.39
CA GLU A 84 14.26 13.02 -15.94
C GLU A 84 14.32 12.20 -17.24
N SER A 85 15.29 12.46 -18.12
CA SER A 85 15.42 11.72 -19.39
C SER A 85 15.90 10.27 -19.21
N THR A 86 16.74 10.00 -18.20
CA THR A 86 17.32 8.67 -17.95
C THR A 86 16.33 7.70 -17.27
N LEU A 87 15.41 8.22 -16.47
CA LEU A 87 14.29 7.45 -15.94
C LEU A 87 13.35 7.04 -17.08
N ALA A 88 13.04 7.95 -18.00
CA ALA A 88 12.18 7.66 -19.16
C ALA A 88 12.76 6.59 -20.09
N GLU A 89 14.06 6.61 -20.39
CA GLU A 89 14.69 5.60 -21.25
C GLU A 89 14.78 4.21 -20.62
N THR A 90 14.92 4.13 -19.29
CA THR A 90 14.99 2.84 -18.59
C THR A 90 13.66 2.09 -18.62
N PHE A 91 12.53 2.81 -18.68
CA PHE A 91 11.20 2.21 -18.82
C PHE A 91 10.83 1.83 -20.27
N LEU A 92 11.59 2.28 -21.27
CA LEU A 92 11.26 2.10 -22.70
C LEU A 92 11.97 0.92 -23.40
N ARG A 93 12.86 0.18 -22.71
CA ARG A 93 13.46 -1.04 -23.27
C ARG A 93 12.83 -2.30 -22.68
N PRO A 94 12.22 -3.18 -23.50
CA PRO A 94 11.61 -4.41 -23.00
C PRO A 94 12.70 -5.41 -22.63
N GLN A 95 12.90 -5.63 -21.33
CA GLN A 95 13.75 -6.69 -20.77
C GLN A 95 12.88 -7.80 -20.20
N ASN A 96 12.11 -8.46 -21.07
CA ASN A 96 11.91 -9.92 -21.11
C ASN A 96 10.85 -10.26 -22.15
N LYS A 97 11.22 -11.14 -23.08
CA LYS A 97 10.30 -11.79 -24.01
C LYS A 97 9.42 -12.74 -23.19
N ASN A 98 8.19 -12.32 -22.86
CA ASN A 98 7.00 -13.18 -22.67
C ASN A 98 5.79 -12.37 -22.15
N VAL A 99 5.58 -11.16 -22.67
CA VAL A 99 4.37 -10.38 -22.41
C VAL A 99 3.80 -9.96 -23.75
N LEU A 100 2.60 -10.48 -24.03
CA LEU A 100 1.63 -10.09 -25.05
C LEU A 100 2.19 -9.37 -26.28
N SER A 101 2.11 -10.03 -27.44
CA SER A 101 2.20 -9.36 -28.73
C SER A 101 1.03 -8.37 -28.87
N ILE A 102 1.23 -7.16 -28.38
CA ILE A 102 0.41 -6.00 -28.70
C ILE A 102 0.56 -5.84 -30.21
N THR A 103 -0.53 -6.01 -30.97
CA THR A 103 -0.52 -5.78 -32.42
C THR A 103 -0.20 -4.31 -32.70
N ASP A 104 0.47 -4.05 -33.82
CA ASP A 104 0.92 -2.69 -34.20
C ASP A 104 -0.23 -1.67 -34.27
N GLU A 105 -1.46 -2.14 -34.44
CA GLU A 105 -2.70 -1.35 -34.43
C GLU A 105 -3.03 -0.77 -33.04
N THR A 106 -2.80 -1.51 -31.95
CA THR A 106 -3.04 -0.97 -30.60
C THR A 106 -1.99 0.08 -30.23
N ARG A 107 -0.78 -0.06 -30.79
CA ARG A 107 0.32 0.89 -30.59
C ARG A 107 0.09 2.18 -31.35
N SER A 108 -0.45 2.12 -32.57
CA SER A 108 -0.77 3.33 -33.36
C SER A 108 -1.92 4.14 -32.78
N MET A 109 -2.91 3.47 -32.17
CA MET A 109 -4.03 4.12 -31.49
C MET A 109 -3.67 4.78 -30.15
N MET A 110 -2.62 4.32 -29.46
CA MET A 110 -2.18 4.90 -28.17
C MET A 110 -1.22 6.10 -28.30
N LEU A 111 -0.62 6.32 -29.47
CA LEU A 111 0.34 7.41 -29.70
C LEU A 111 -0.26 8.83 -29.58
N PRO A 112 -1.49 9.11 -30.08
CA PRO A 112 -2.11 10.43 -29.93
C PRO A 112 -2.42 10.73 -28.45
N ILE A 113 -2.95 9.74 -27.72
CA ILE A 113 -3.34 9.84 -26.31
C ILE A 113 -2.11 10.10 -25.43
N GLN A 114 -0.97 9.46 -25.72
CA GLN A 114 0.28 9.72 -24.99
C GLN A 114 0.82 11.14 -25.20
N LYS A 115 0.69 11.68 -26.42
CA LYS A 115 1.08 13.08 -26.72
C LYS A 115 0.17 14.08 -26.00
N GLU A 116 -1.12 13.81 -25.94
CA GLU A 116 -2.09 14.67 -25.27
C GLU A 116 -1.89 14.67 -23.75
N LEU A 117 -1.62 13.50 -23.16
CA LEU A 117 -1.25 13.36 -21.74
C LEU A 117 0.07 14.06 -21.38
N GLN A 118 1.04 14.14 -22.32
CA GLN A 118 2.25 14.94 -22.13
C GLN A 118 1.97 16.44 -22.15
N GLY A 119 1.10 16.91 -23.05
CA GLY A 119 0.68 18.32 -23.11
C GLY A 119 -0.03 18.78 -21.85
N ILE A 120 -0.91 17.94 -21.29
CA ILE A 120 -1.63 18.23 -20.03
C ILE A 120 -0.65 18.30 -18.84
N ARG A 121 0.41 17.48 -18.81
CA ARG A 121 1.43 17.52 -17.74
C ARG A 121 2.26 18.80 -17.75
N LEU A 122 2.59 19.34 -18.92
CA LEU A 122 3.35 20.59 -19.03
C LEU A 122 2.54 21.78 -18.51
N ASN A 123 1.24 21.82 -18.81
CA ASN A 123 0.36 22.87 -18.30
C ASN A 123 0.11 22.77 -16.79
N LEU A 124 0.10 21.56 -16.23
CA LEU A 124 -0.13 21.35 -14.78
C LEU A 124 1.12 21.66 -13.93
N GLY A 125 2.32 21.61 -14.51
CA GLY A 125 3.57 21.98 -13.86
C GLY A 125 3.64 23.45 -13.46
N ASP A 126 3.15 24.35 -14.33
CA ASP A 126 3.23 25.80 -14.11
C ASP A 126 2.19 26.33 -13.10
N LEU A 127 1.03 25.67 -12.93
CA LEU A 127 0.00 26.08 -11.96
C LEU A 127 0.29 25.70 -10.50
N SER A 128 1.23 24.77 -10.25
CA SER A 128 1.53 24.24 -8.90
C SER A 128 2.19 25.24 -7.94
N THR A 129 2.55 26.44 -8.40
CA THR A 129 3.22 27.46 -7.58
C THR A 129 2.26 28.42 -6.88
N GLN A 130 0.95 28.37 -7.16
CA GLN A 130 -0.04 29.24 -6.53
C GLN A 130 -1.37 28.51 -6.26
N SER A 131 -1.49 27.76 -5.15
CA SER A 131 -2.70 27.69 -4.28
C SER A 131 -2.78 26.42 -3.41
N ASN A 132 -2.10 26.41 -2.26
CA ASN A 132 -2.08 25.30 -1.30
C ASN A 132 -3.44 24.91 -0.66
N ALA A 133 -4.57 25.52 -1.05
CA ALA A 133 -5.90 25.22 -0.51
C ALA A 133 -6.87 24.61 -1.54
N PHE A 134 -6.66 24.83 -2.85
CA PHE A 134 -7.49 24.24 -3.91
C PHE A 134 -7.04 22.83 -4.32
N ASP A 135 -5.77 22.49 -4.05
CA ASP A 135 -5.17 21.21 -4.46
C ASP A 135 -5.79 19.99 -3.78
N ASN A 136 -6.25 20.06 -2.53
CA ASN A 136 -6.73 18.85 -1.85
C ASN A 136 -8.07 18.33 -2.40
N HIS A 137 -8.95 19.22 -2.88
CA HIS A 137 -10.21 18.82 -3.50
C HIS A 137 -9.94 18.26 -4.90
N LEU A 138 -9.13 18.96 -5.70
CA LEU A 138 -8.80 18.56 -7.06
C LEU A 138 -7.97 17.26 -7.08
N VAL A 139 -7.03 17.08 -6.15
CA VAL A 139 -6.29 15.81 -5.98
C VAL A 139 -7.22 14.71 -5.48
N GLY A 140 -8.25 15.04 -4.70
CA GLY A 140 -9.31 14.10 -4.31
C GLY A 140 -10.11 13.61 -5.51
N GLU A 141 -10.56 14.53 -6.37
CA GLU A 141 -11.26 14.24 -7.62
C GLU A 141 -10.36 13.48 -8.61
N LEU A 142 -9.11 13.90 -8.79
CA LEU A 142 -8.17 13.18 -9.65
C LEU A 142 -7.88 11.77 -9.14
N LYS A 143 -7.75 11.58 -7.82
CA LYS A 143 -7.61 10.24 -7.22
C LYS A 143 -8.87 9.41 -7.42
N HIS A 144 -10.03 10.04 -7.38
CA HIS A 144 -11.29 9.40 -7.66
C HIS A 144 -11.35 8.95 -9.13
N GLU A 145 -11.10 9.85 -10.09
CA GLU A 145 -11.08 9.55 -11.52
C GLU A 145 -9.99 8.53 -11.90
N LEU A 146 -8.79 8.62 -11.34
CA LEU A 146 -7.73 7.62 -11.53
C LEU A 146 -8.11 6.27 -10.89
N GLY A 147 -8.90 6.29 -9.81
CA GLY A 147 -9.52 5.12 -9.21
C GLY A 147 -10.50 4.46 -10.17
N GLU A 148 -11.39 5.24 -10.80
CA GLU A 148 -12.35 4.80 -11.81
C GLU A 148 -11.65 4.28 -13.08
N MET A 149 -10.59 4.95 -13.56
CA MET A 149 -9.81 4.49 -14.71
C MET A 149 -9.06 3.18 -14.43
N ARG A 150 -8.45 3.04 -13.24
CA ARG A 150 -7.85 1.77 -12.80
C ARG A 150 -8.92 0.68 -12.72
N HIS A 151 -10.14 1.06 -12.35
CA HIS A 151 -11.26 0.14 -12.28
C HIS A 151 -11.70 -0.36 -13.65
N LEU A 152 -11.82 0.55 -14.62
CA LEU A 152 -12.16 0.25 -16.00
C LEU A 152 -11.08 -0.63 -16.65
N LEU A 153 -9.81 -0.33 -16.39
CA LEU A 153 -8.68 -1.17 -16.82
C LEU A 153 -8.75 -2.57 -16.22
N HIS A 154 -9.21 -2.72 -14.97
CA HIS A 154 -9.42 -4.03 -14.37
C HIS A 154 -10.57 -4.79 -15.05
N ILE A 155 -11.65 -4.12 -15.47
CA ILE A 155 -12.76 -4.74 -16.20
C ILE A 155 -12.33 -5.20 -17.59
N LEU A 156 -11.50 -4.40 -18.28
CA LEU A 156 -10.94 -4.78 -19.59
C LEU A 156 -9.93 -5.93 -19.47
N ALA A 157 -9.11 -5.93 -18.42
CA ALA A 157 -8.17 -7.01 -18.12
C ALA A 157 -8.88 -8.31 -17.67
N SER A 158 -10.07 -8.22 -17.07
CA SER A 158 -10.81 -9.41 -16.62
C SER A 158 -11.63 -10.06 -17.74
N ARG A 159 -12.17 -9.26 -18.69
CA ARG A 159 -12.83 -9.77 -19.91
C ARG A 159 -11.93 -10.62 -20.80
N THR A 160 -10.61 -10.45 -20.71
CA THR A 160 -9.64 -11.19 -21.55
C THR A 160 -9.15 -12.50 -20.91
N GLY A 161 -9.59 -12.88 -19.70
CA GLY A 161 -8.90 -13.94 -18.95
C GLY A 161 -9.67 -14.90 -18.04
N SER A 162 -11.00 -14.80 -17.82
CA SER A 162 -11.66 -15.71 -16.87
C SER A 162 -13.04 -16.19 -17.29
N LEU A 163 -13.13 -17.48 -17.64
CA LEU A 163 -14.37 -18.22 -17.96
C LEU A 163 -15.34 -18.36 -16.76
N ASN A 164 -15.00 -17.83 -15.58
CA ASN A 164 -15.76 -18.04 -14.33
C ASN A 164 -16.48 -16.78 -13.80
N GLU A 165 -16.37 -15.64 -14.49
CA GLU A 165 -17.03 -14.42 -14.03
C GLU A 165 -18.57 -14.54 -14.14
N PRO A 166 -19.30 -14.13 -13.10
CA PRO A 166 -20.77 -14.07 -13.15
C PRO A 166 -21.22 -13.02 -14.18
N ASP A 167 -22.26 -13.35 -14.94
CA ASP A 167 -22.95 -12.42 -15.81
C ASP A 167 -23.67 -11.37 -14.95
N LEU A 168 -23.04 -10.20 -14.79
CA LEU A 168 -23.49 -9.14 -13.89
C LEU A 168 -23.60 -7.82 -14.67
N PRO A 169 -24.58 -6.97 -14.32
CA PRO A 169 -24.61 -5.58 -14.73
C PRO A 169 -23.31 -4.86 -14.37
N GLU A 170 -22.97 -3.84 -15.16
CA GLU A 170 -21.68 -3.14 -15.07
C GLU A 170 -21.36 -2.67 -13.65
N ASN A 171 -22.30 -2.01 -12.98
CA ASN A 171 -22.11 -1.51 -11.61
C ASN A 171 -21.86 -2.62 -10.58
N LEU A 172 -22.54 -3.76 -10.72
CA LEU A 172 -22.36 -4.91 -9.83
C LEU A 172 -21.04 -5.62 -10.11
N LEU A 173 -20.65 -5.74 -11.38
CA LEU A 173 -19.34 -6.28 -11.78
C LEU A 173 -18.21 -5.38 -11.25
N LEU A 174 -18.38 -4.07 -11.33
CA LEU A 174 -17.47 -3.07 -10.81
C LEU A 174 -17.22 -3.32 -9.31
N LEU A 175 -18.29 -3.31 -8.51
CA LEU A 175 -18.20 -3.54 -7.07
C LEU A 175 -17.72 -4.95 -6.70
N TYR A 176 -18.05 -5.98 -7.48
CA TYR A 176 -17.53 -7.32 -7.32
C TYR A 176 -15.99 -7.37 -7.41
N GLN A 177 -15.42 -6.75 -8.45
CA GLN A 177 -13.95 -6.71 -8.61
C GLN A 177 -13.31 -5.87 -7.50
N GLN A 178 -13.93 -4.75 -7.11
CA GLN A 178 -13.45 -3.95 -5.99
C GLN A 178 -13.39 -4.76 -4.68
N MET A 179 -14.41 -5.56 -4.39
CA MET A 179 -14.45 -6.43 -3.21
C MET A 179 -13.37 -7.50 -3.27
N LYS A 180 -13.18 -8.15 -4.43
CA LYS A 180 -12.14 -9.16 -4.64
C LYS A 180 -10.74 -8.56 -4.43
N PHE A 181 -10.48 -7.39 -5.01
CA PHE A 181 -9.21 -6.67 -4.83
C PHE A 181 -8.97 -6.24 -3.38
N SER A 182 -10.03 -5.94 -2.64
CA SER A 182 -9.96 -5.60 -1.21
C SER A 182 -9.69 -6.81 -0.31
N GLY A 183 -9.54 -8.01 -0.88
CA GLY A 183 -9.22 -9.24 -0.16
C GLY A 183 -10.44 -10.05 0.27
N LEU A 184 -11.63 -9.72 -0.22
CA LEU A 184 -12.84 -10.51 0.03
C LEU A 184 -12.79 -11.80 -0.77
N GLU A 185 -13.18 -12.93 -0.16
CA GLU A 185 -13.19 -14.23 -0.82
C GLU A 185 -14.11 -14.20 -2.05
N GLU A 186 -13.62 -14.72 -3.18
CA GLU A 186 -14.34 -14.71 -4.47
C GLU A 186 -15.75 -15.32 -4.36
N LYS A 187 -15.87 -16.48 -3.70
CA LYS A 187 -17.16 -17.15 -3.50
C LYS A 187 -18.15 -16.29 -2.70
N PHE A 188 -17.66 -15.59 -1.69
CA PHE A 188 -18.48 -14.72 -0.86
C PHE A 188 -18.88 -13.45 -1.61
N ALA A 189 -17.92 -12.80 -2.30
CA ALA A 189 -18.19 -11.63 -3.13
C ALA A 189 -19.21 -11.94 -4.24
N ARG A 190 -19.05 -13.09 -4.92
CA ARG A 190 -19.98 -13.57 -5.95
C ARG A 190 -21.38 -13.78 -5.38
N ARG A 191 -21.49 -14.44 -4.23
CA ARG A 191 -22.77 -14.66 -3.56
C ARG A 191 -23.44 -13.32 -3.21
N LEU A 192 -22.68 -12.35 -2.72
CA LEU A 192 -23.21 -11.04 -2.32
C LEU A 192 -23.80 -10.27 -3.52
N VAL A 193 -23.09 -10.20 -4.64
CA VAL A 193 -23.56 -9.47 -5.82
C VAL A 193 -24.72 -10.17 -6.54
N MET A 194 -24.72 -11.51 -6.59
CA MET A 194 -25.85 -12.26 -7.15
C MET A 194 -27.12 -12.08 -6.31
N GLU A 195 -26.97 -12.07 -4.98
CA GLU A 195 -28.08 -11.80 -4.08
C GLU A 195 -28.56 -10.35 -4.18
N ALA A 196 -27.65 -9.39 -4.42
CA ALA A 196 -28.05 -8.01 -4.70
C ALA A 196 -28.85 -7.90 -6.00
N GLN A 197 -28.36 -8.49 -7.09
CA GLN A 197 -29.04 -8.49 -8.40
C GLN A 197 -30.48 -9.03 -8.31
N ARG A 198 -30.69 -10.10 -7.54
CA ARG A 198 -32.03 -10.70 -7.37
C ARG A 198 -33.02 -9.82 -6.60
N ASN A 199 -32.51 -8.94 -5.74
CA ASN A 199 -33.32 -8.11 -4.84
C ASN A 199 -33.38 -6.65 -5.29
N MET A 200 -32.94 -6.34 -6.51
CA MET A 200 -32.91 -4.99 -7.08
C MET A 200 -33.61 -4.98 -8.44
N THR A 201 -34.29 -3.89 -8.78
CA THR A 201 -34.86 -3.70 -10.13
C THR A 201 -33.75 -3.38 -11.14
N GLU A 202 -34.04 -3.49 -12.44
CA GLU A 202 -33.08 -3.13 -13.49
C GLU A 202 -32.67 -1.65 -13.42
N GLU A 203 -33.64 -0.75 -13.18
CA GLU A 203 -33.38 0.69 -13.00
C GLU A 203 -32.45 0.97 -11.80
N ASP A 204 -32.65 0.27 -10.68
CA ASP A 204 -31.81 0.37 -9.50
C ASP A 204 -30.38 -0.12 -9.75
N GLN A 205 -30.21 -1.12 -10.64
CA GLN A 205 -28.90 -1.69 -10.99
C GLN A 205 -28.05 -0.72 -11.82
N GLU A 206 -28.66 0.18 -12.58
CA GLU A 206 -27.97 1.22 -13.36
C GLU A 206 -27.49 2.39 -12.49
N ASN A 207 -28.09 2.59 -11.31
CA ASN A 207 -27.66 3.62 -10.36
C ASN A 207 -26.53 3.13 -9.45
N PHE A 208 -25.28 3.43 -9.81
CA PHE A 208 -24.09 3.02 -9.05
C PHE A 208 -24.16 3.35 -7.55
N ALA A 209 -24.62 4.55 -7.19
CA ALA A 209 -24.71 4.97 -5.79
C ALA A 209 -25.71 4.09 -5.01
N TYR A 210 -26.84 3.77 -5.63
CA TYR A 210 -27.84 2.89 -5.04
C TYR A 210 -27.30 1.47 -4.87
N VAL A 211 -26.68 0.87 -5.90
CA VAL A 211 -26.04 -0.47 -5.82
C VAL A 211 -25.03 -0.53 -4.66
N LYS A 212 -24.18 0.50 -4.55
CA LYS A 212 -23.17 0.58 -3.50
C LYS A 212 -23.81 0.64 -2.10
N ILE A 213 -24.83 1.47 -1.92
CA ILE A 213 -25.58 1.57 -0.66
C ILE A 213 -26.28 0.25 -0.34
N PHE A 214 -26.86 -0.42 -1.34
CA PHE A 214 -27.54 -1.69 -1.17
C PHE A 214 -26.58 -2.79 -0.69
N LEU A 215 -25.44 -2.97 -1.37
CA LEU A 215 -24.41 -3.92 -0.97
C LEU A 215 -23.84 -3.60 0.43
N ALA A 216 -23.62 -2.32 0.75
CA ALA A 216 -23.19 -1.91 2.07
C ALA A 216 -24.23 -2.29 3.15
N ARG A 217 -25.53 -2.12 2.88
CA ARG A 217 -26.60 -2.56 3.78
C ARG A 217 -26.62 -4.07 3.97
N MET A 218 -26.40 -4.85 2.90
CA MET A 218 -26.27 -6.30 3.02
C MET A 218 -25.09 -6.70 3.90
N LEU A 219 -23.91 -6.08 3.70
CA LEU A 219 -22.73 -6.31 4.51
C LEU A 219 -22.96 -5.95 5.98
N MET A 220 -23.66 -4.83 6.27
CA MET A 220 -24.00 -4.44 7.63
C MET A 220 -24.91 -5.45 8.34
N LYS A 221 -25.78 -6.17 7.61
CA LYS A 221 -26.61 -7.25 8.19
C LYS A 221 -25.78 -8.50 8.51
N ILE A 222 -24.74 -8.76 7.74
CA ILE A 222 -23.87 -9.94 7.91
C ILE A 222 -22.83 -9.69 9.00
N ILE A 223 -22.21 -8.51 9.01
CA ILE A 223 -21.12 -8.16 9.91
C ILE A 223 -21.70 -7.67 11.24
N LYS A 224 -21.69 -8.56 12.23
CA LYS A 224 -22.01 -8.20 13.61
C LYS A 224 -20.85 -7.44 14.23
N ILE A 225 -21.11 -6.23 14.71
CA ILE A 225 -20.11 -5.35 15.33
C ILE A 225 -20.40 -5.24 16.82
N THR A 226 -19.35 -5.23 17.65
CA THR A 226 -19.43 -4.95 19.09
C THR A 226 -18.64 -3.67 19.39
N ARG A 227 -18.98 -2.91 20.45
CA ARG A 227 -18.19 -1.72 20.81
C ARG A 227 -17.02 -2.14 21.71
N GLY A 228 -16.03 -2.79 21.10
CA GLY A 228 -14.86 -3.35 21.80
C GLY A 228 -15.18 -4.69 22.48
N LEU A 229 -14.39 -5.07 23.48
CA LEU A 229 -14.60 -6.28 24.27
C LEU A 229 -15.71 -6.12 25.32
N GLU A 230 -16.87 -5.60 24.91
CA GLU A 230 -18.10 -5.66 25.71
C GLU A 230 -18.51 -7.11 26.03
N GLY A 231 -17.94 -8.10 25.33
CA GLY A 231 -18.12 -9.52 25.61
C GLY A 231 -17.40 -10.06 26.85
N LEU A 232 -16.56 -9.28 27.55
CA LEU A 232 -16.00 -9.71 28.83
C LEU A 232 -16.99 -9.46 29.95
N ASN A 233 -17.80 -10.49 30.23
CA ASN A 233 -18.73 -10.51 31.35
C ASN A 233 -18.05 -9.95 32.64
N PRO A 234 -18.78 -9.22 33.50
CA PRO A 234 -18.22 -8.73 34.76
C PRO A 234 -17.66 -9.84 35.65
N SER A 235 -18.24 -11.04 35.57
CA SER A 235 -17.78 -12.25 36.26
C SER A 235 -16.62 -12.98 35.55
N GLN A 236 -16.30 -12.62 34.30
CA GLN A 236 -15.25 -13.26 33.52
C GLN A 236 -13.88 -12.96 34.13
N ARG A 237 -13.21 -13.99 34.67
CA ARG A 237 -11.88 -13.88 35.29
C ARG A 237 -10.73 -14.23 34.35
N ILE A 238 -10.97 -15.09 33.36
CA ILE A 238 -9.94 -15.63 32.47
C ILE A 238 -10.38 -15.40 31.02
N ALA A 239 -9.45 -14.90 30.21
CA ALA A 239 -9.59 -14.76 28.77
C ALA A 239 -8.30 -15.30 28.11
N ALA A 240 -8.47 -16.10 27.06
CA ALA A 240 -7.37 -16.65 26.28
C ALA A 240 -7.49 -16.21 24.82
N LEU A 241 -6.37 -15.82 24.20
CA LEU A 241 -6.31 -15.50 22.78
C LEU A 241 -5.63 -16.66 22.06
N LEU A 242 -6.38 -17.35 21.19
CA LEU A 242 -5.90 -18.49 20.41
C LEU A 242 -5.78 -18.11 18.93
N GLY A 243 -4.81 -18.72 18.23
CA GLY A 243 -4.60 -18.50 16.80
C GLY A 243 -3.17 -18.82 16.35
N PRO A 244 -2.87 -18.77 15.04
CA PRO A 244 -1.55 -19.11 14.49
C PRO A 244 -0.47 -18.08 14.89
N THR A 245 0.80 -18.42 14.67
CA THR A 245 1.92 -17.51 14.93
C THR A 245 1.85 -16.27 14.04
N GLY A 246 2.30 -15.11 14.53
CA GLY A 246 2.39 -13.89 13.72
C GLY A 246 1.11 -13.05 13.57
N VAL A 247 -0.07 -13.54 13.94
CA VAL A 247 -1.35 -12.79 13.82
C VAL A 247 -1.56 -11.67 14.84
N GLY A 248 -0.54 -11.38 15.67
CA GLY A 248 -0.59 -10.29 16.64
C GLY A 248 -1.22 -10.62 18.00
N LYS A 249 -1.38 -11.90 18.38
CA LYS A 249 -1.99 -12.32 19.67
C LYS A 249 -1.41 -11.59 20.89
N THR A 250 -0.10 -11.56 21.02
CA THR A 250 0.61 -10.92 22.15
C THR A 250 0.36 -9.40 22.19
N THR A 251 0.38 -8.74 21.03
CA THR A 251 0.10 -7.31 20.93
C THR A 251 -1.36 -7.02 21.23
N THR A 252 -2.28 -7.86 20.76
CA THR A 252 -3.71 -7.73 21.01
C THR A 252 -4.03 -7.93 22.49
N VAL A 253 -3.47 -8.94 23.16
CA VAL A 253 -3.71 -9.15 24.60
C VAL A 253 -3.21 -7.97 25.44
N ALA A 254 -2.08 -7.36 25.07
CA ALA A 254 -1.56 -6.18 25.75
C ALA A 254 -2.48 -4.96 25.59
N LYS A 255 -3.02 -4.74 24.38
CA LYS A 255 -4.00 -3.66 24.11
C LYS A 255 -5.27 -3.85 24.93
N ILE A 256 -5.78 -5.08 24.96
CA ILE A 256 -6.97 -5.45 25.73
C ILE A 256 -6.73 -5.23 27.23
N ALA A 257 -5.61 -5.74 27.76
CA ALA A 257 -5.25 -5.56 29.17
C ALA A 257 -5.15 -4.09 29.56
N SER A 258 -4.50 -3.27 28.72
CA SER A 258 -4.40 -1.83 28.93
C SER A 258 -5.77 -1.14 28.98
N GLU A 259 -6.70 -1.51 28.10
CA GLU A 259 -8.08 -1.00 28.14
C GLU A 259 -8.80 -1.41 29.43
N GLN A 260 -8.72 -2.68 29.81
CA GLN A 260 -9.37 -3.21 31.02
C GLN A 260 -8.84 -2.55 32.30
N MET A 261 -7.54 -2.26 32.38
CA MET A 261 -6.94 -1.56 33.50
C MET A 261 -7.30 -0.07 33.52
N ARG A 262 -7.27 0.62 32.37
CA ARG A 262 -7.44 2.09 32.32
C ARG A 262 -8.90 2.51 32.37
N LYS A 263 -9.75 1.90 31.54
CA LYS A 263 -11.16 2.27 31.34
C LYS A 263 -12.07 1.57 32.35
N TYR A 264 -11.87 0.27 32.54
CA TYR A 264 -12.73 -0.55 33.41
C TYR A 264 -12.16 -0.81 34.81
N LYS A 265 -10.97 -0.28 35.11
CA LYS A 265 -10.28 -0.38 36.42
C LYS A 265 -10.13 -1.81 36.96
N ARG A 266 -10.12 -2.82 36.07
CA ARG A 266 -9.93 -4.22 36.47
C ARG A 266 -8.47 -4.49 36.81
N LYS A 267 -8.23 -5.36 37.79
CA LYS A 267 -6.90 -5.93 38.04
C LYS A 267 -6.66 -7.03 37.00
N VAL A 268 -5.60 -6.88 36.22
CA VAL A 268 -5.28 -7.79 35.11
C VAL A 268 -3.91 -8.42 35.37
N ALA A 269 -3.81 -9.74 35.16
CA ALA A 269 -2.56 -10.47 35.12
C ALA A 269 -2.40 -11.07 33.72
N LEU A 270 -1.20 -11.00 33.15
CA LEU A 270 -0.87 -11.65 31.88
C LEU A 270 -0.12 -12.94 32.17
N ILE A 271 -0.60 -14.04 31.59
CA ILE A 271 0.03 -15.35 31.69
C ILE A 271 0.56 -15.69 30.29
N SER A 272 1.86 -15.94 30.20
CA SER A 272 2.48 -16.49 28.99
C SER A 272 2.62 -17.99 29.19
N VAL A 273 2.22 -18.75 28.16
CA VAL A 273 2.39 -20.21 28.07
C VAL A 273 3.42 -20.49 26.98
#